data_AF-A0A951V754-F1
#
_entry.id   AF-A0A951V754-F1
#
_cell.length_a   1.000
_cell.length_b   1.000
_cell.length_c   1.000
_cell.angle_alpha   90.00
_cell.angle_beta   90.00
_cell.angle_gamma   90.00
#
_symmetry.space_group_name_H-M   'P 1'
#
loop_
_entity.id
_entity.type
_entity.pdbx_description
1 polymer ?
#
loop_
_entity_poly.entity_id
_entity_poly.type
_entity_poly.pdbx_seq_one_letter_code
_entity_poly.pdbx_strand_id
1 'polypeptide(L)' 'MEDFTIPTMWDGYCPESKLMNGKKVRMRLNGWDFFESEETGLQICVLSGVKAVVLNFRGGR' A
#
# COMPACT_ATOMS: atom_id res chain seq x y z
N MET A 1 14.35 7.28 25.63
CA MET A 1 13.59 7.59 24.41
C MET A 1 13.51 6.29 23.65
N GLU A 2 12.35 5.63 23.67
CA GLU A 2 12.18 4.39 22.92
C GLU A 2 12.16 4.76 21.43
N ASP A 3 13.11 4.20 20.66
CA ASP A 3 13.11 4.30 19.21
C ASP A 3 11.86 3.58 18.70
N PHE A 4 10.86 4.34 18.28
CA PHE A 4 9.74 3.81 17.50
C PHE A 4 10.24 3.53 16.09
N THR A 5 11.01 2.45 15.93
CA THR A 5 11.31 1.89 14.62
C THR A 5 10.00 1.28 14.11
N ILE A 6 9.19 2.09 13.42
CA ILE A 6 8.13 1.56 12.56
C ILE A 6 8.84 0.54 11.67
N PRO A 7 8.50 -0.76 11.70
CA PRO A 7 9.10 -1.72 10.79
C PRO A 7 8.83 -1.20 9.38
N THR A 8 9.87 -0.65 8.75
CA THR A 8 9.79 0.17 7.52
C THR A 8 9.48 -0.66 6.28
N MET A 9 9.19 -1.95 6.46
CA MET A 9 8.83 -2.86 5.41
C MET A 9 7.35 -3.17 5.52
N TRP A 10 6.58 -2.62 4.60
CA TRP A 10 5.21 -3.00 4.34
C TRP A 10 5.08 -4.54 4.23
N ASP A 11 4.08 -5.12 4.88
CA ASP A 11 3.95 -6.56 5.13
C ASP A 11 3.23 -7.34 4.02
N GLY A 12 2.91 -6.67 2.90
CA GLY A 12 2.17 -7.27 1.78
C GLY A 12 0.64 -7.18 1.91
N TYR A 13 0.12 -6.59 3.00
CA TYR A 13 -1.32 -6.52 3.28
C TYR A 13 -1.86 -5.09 3.19
N CYS A 14 -3.15 -4.98 2.89
CA CYS A 14 -3.85 -3.71 2.76
C CYS A 14 -3.98 -3.03 4.14
N PRO A 15 -3.33 -1.88 4.36
CA PRO A 15 -3.43 -1.17 5.63
C PRO A 15 -4.86 -0.65 5.88
N GLU A 16 -5.57 -0.24 4.83
CA GLU A 16 -6.94 0.28 4.95
C GLU A 16 -7.92 -0.79 5.43
N SER A 17 -7.86 -1.99 4.86
CA SER A 17 -8.70 -3.12 5.30
C SER A 17 -8.42 -3.51 6.75
N LYS A 18 -7.16 -3.42 7.18
CA LYS A 18 -6.74 -3.69 8.56
C LYS A 18 -7.27 -2.61 9.52
N LEU A 19 -7.19 -1.35 9.13
CA LEU A 19 -7.62 -0.20 9.95
C LEU A 19 -9.13 -0.08 10.05
N MET A 20 -9.87 -0.28 8.95
CA MET A 20 -11.31 -0.06 8.91
C MET A 20 -12.12 -1.27 9.40
N ASN A 21 -11.68 -2.50 9.07
CA ASN A 21 -12.48 -3.71 9.27
C ASN A 21 -11.77 -4.79 10.09
N GLY A 22 -10.54 -4.53 10.58
CA GLY A 22 -9.71 -5.56 11.21
C GLY A 22 -9.34 -6.71 10.26
N LYS A 23 -9.54 -6.55 8.95
CA LYS A 23 -9.34 -7.59 7.95
C LYS A 23 -7.92 -7.60 7.44
N LYS A 24 -7.37 -8.79 7.29
CA LYS A 24 -6.06 -9.00 6.68
C LYS A 24 -6.23 -9.37 5.21
N VAL A 25 -6.11 -8.38 4.33
CA VAL A 25 -6.32 -8.52 2.88
C VAL A 25 -4.98 -8.45 2.17
N ARG A 26 -4.61 -9.49 1.41
CA ARG A 26 -3.37 -9.49 0.65
C ARG A 26 -3.49 -8.55 -0.55
N MET A 27 -2.46 -7.75 -0.82
CA MET A 27 -2.42 -6.93 -2.02
C MET A 27 -1.73 -7.69 -3.16
N ARG A 28 -2.25 -7.54 -4.38
CA ARG A 28 -1.74 -8.16 -5.60
C ARG A 28 -0.82 -7.19 -6.35
N LEU A 29 0.24 -7.68 -6.99
CA LEU A 29 1.00 -6.85 -7.91
C LEU A 29 0.20 -6.69 -9.21
N ASN A 30 -0.06 -5.46 -9.64
CA ASN A 30 -0.78 -5.16 -10.88
C ASN A 30 0.20 -4.93 -12.05
N GLY A 31 -0.34 -4.75 -13.26
CA GLY A 31 0.46 -4.54 -14.48
C GLY A 31 1.23 -3.22 -14.56
N TRP A 32 1.18 -2.39 -13.52
CA TRP A 32 1.86 -1.10 -13.41
C TRP A 32 2.91 -1.08 -12.30
N ASP A 33 3.30 -2.25 -11.78
CA ASP A 33 4.26 -2.42 -10.67
C ASP A 33 3.80 -1.80 -9.33
N PHE A 34 2.49 -1.68 -9.13
CA PHE A 34 1.89 -1.33 -7.84
C PHE A 34 1.26 -2.54 -7.18
N PHE A 35 1.35 -2.60 -5.85
CA PHE A 35 0.54 -3.51 -5.06
C PHE A 35 -0.84 -2.91 -4.86
N GLU A 36 -1.90 -3.62 -5.24
CA GLU A 36 -3.28 -3.17 -5.24
C GLU A 36 -4.17 -4.06 -4.35
N SER A 37 -5.05 -3.45 -3.58
CA SER A 37 -6.10 -4.13 -2.84
C SER A 37 -7.39 -4.14 -3.68
N GLU A 38 -7.89 -5.32 -4.06
CA GLU A 38 -9.16 -5.42 -4.80
C GLU A 38 -10.39 -5.03 -3.95
N GLU A 39 -10.29 -5.09 -2.62
CA GLU A 39 -11.40 -4.71 -1.72
C GLU A 39 -11.56 -3.19 -1.59
N THR A 40 -10.47 -2.44 -1.64
CA THR A 40 -10.45 -0.99 -1.37
C THR A 40 -10.04 -0.14 -2.58
N GLY A 41 -9.41 -0.75 -3.58
CA GLY A 41 -8.76 -0.04 -4.68
C GLY A 41 -7.44 0.63 -4.30
N LEU A 42 -7.00 0.54 -3.04
CA LEU A 42 -5.75 1.13 -2.58
C LEU A 42 -4.57 0.55 -3.35
N GLN A 43 -3.70 1.43 -3.85
CA GLN A 43 -2.44 1.07 -4.51
C GLN A 43 -1.25 1.57 -3.70
N ILE A 44 -0.24 0.71 -3.51
CA ILE A 44 0.99 0.99 -2.79
C ILE A 44 2.18 0.66 -3.69
N CYS A 45 3.18 1.53 -3.70
CA CYS A 45 4.45 1.25 -4.33
C CYS A 45 5.52 1.06 -3.24
N VAL A 46 6.26 -0.04 -3.30
CA VAL A 46 7.36 -0.31 -2.36
C VAL A 46 8.66 -0.30 -3.15
N LEU A 47 9.40 0.79 -3.02
CA LEU A 47 10.59 1.05 -3.83
C LEU A 47 11.78 1.37 -2.93
N SER A 48 12.87 0.63 -3.09
CA SER A 48 14.16 0.97 -2.47
C SER A 48 14.90 1.95 -3.39
N GLY A 49 15.32 3.10 -2.85
CA GLY A 49 16.13 4.08 -3.59
C GLY A 49 15.37 5.01 -4.54
N VAL A 50 14.03 5.04 -4.49
CA VAL A 50 13.22 5.92 -5.35
C VAL A 50 13.05 7.30 -4.72
N LYS A 51 13.22 8.34 -5.55
CA LYS A 51 13.17 9.75 -5.14
C LYS A 51 11.77 10.36 -5.27
N ALA A 52 10.91 9.84 -6.14
CA ALA A 52 9.54 10.29 -6.32
C ALA A 52 8.66 9.21 -6.96
N VAL A 53 7.39 9.17 -6.56
CA VAL A 53 6.33 8.38 -7.18
C VAL A 53 5.28 9.35 -7.72
N VAL A 54 5.01 9.30 -9.02
CA VAL A 54 3.99 10.13 -9.66
C VAL A 54 2.77 9.26 -9.94
N LEU A 55 1.68 9.51 -9.21
CA LEU A 55 0.41 8.81 -9.38
C LEU A 55 -0.51 9.61 -10.29
N ASN A 56 -1.07 8.95 -11.31
CA ASN A 56 -2.12 9.54 -12.13
C ASN A 56 -3.47 9.08 -11.59
N PHE A 57 -4.11 9.91 -10.77
CA PHE A 57 -5.45 9.65 -10.27
C PHE A 57 -6.45 9.81 -11.41
N ARG A 58 -6.96 8.68 -11.92
CA ARG A 58 -8.21 8.70 -12.69
C ARG A 58 -9.36 8.80 -11.71
N GLY A 59 -9.69 10.03 -11.29
CA GLY A 59 -10.89 10.28 -10.51
C GLY A 59 -12.12 9.77 -11.28
N GLY A 60 -12.78 8.75 -10.74
CA GLY A 60 -14.02 8.21 -11.28
C GLY A 60 -14.97 7.92 -10.12
N ARG A 61 -16.14 8.55 -10.16
CA ARG A 61 -17.28 8.31 -9.26
C ARG A 61 -17.81 6.89 -9.41
#